data_AF-A0A1U6H359-F1
#
_entry.id   AF-A0A1U6H359-F1
#
_cell.length_a   1.000
_cell.length_b   1.000
_cell.length_c   1.000
_cell.angle_alpha   90.00
_cell.angle_beta   90.00
_cell.angle_gamma   90.00
#
_symmetry.space_group_name_H-M   'P 1'
#
loop_
_entity.id
_entity.type
_entity.pdbx_description
1 polymer ?
#
loop_
_entity_poly.entity_id
_entity_poly.type
_entity_poly.pdbx_seq_one_letter_code
_entity_poly.pdbx_strand_id
1 'polypeptide(L)'
;MPLQGNSQSTGKTAGLPWPALAEWALVLAPAILLALLLSRKVWDVDIFWQLKLGEMILARHGPIAREPFAASHIGDSLPALAWLGQAVMAKVRLLGGWDALRVFDALCWAGGFWAVALACRCKGAAPGAVLVALCLSVVAALATASIRPQSFSVLCFGLLLALLRLELRPWLTVALATPLLVLWQNLHPSVSVAAGALGVYAAAGWVTWRLEDGKRPPVAETVLIPLAVLAMFATPDGGSILALSARNAQASLDIGVSEWLPMWRPANWLDSLPILYTAALTLWFVLRGRQRVDLRELAVAVALFVMTLVTIRFVLFWAVALVPLLSRVVSSPRPAAMRVPRWSAVLALALVALFGPQLLPTRFDKSLPMAAIERLRRENVRGVIYADFPYGGPIIDAGYPQWRVAFDGRYYRYTPEEWHFNGKVEAGKVGLEAIERKWSVAAFLLKVSHNTPLARELSRAPGWRRIWNRDGIVVYVPAERLRSSR
;
A
#
# COMPACT_ATOMS: atom_id res chain seq x y z
N MET A 1 -49.67 47.89 -44.32
CA MET A 1 -50.13 46.54 -44.72
C MET A 1 -49.05 45.90 -45.59
N PRO A 2 -48.86 44.58 -45.54
CA PRO A 2 -47.72 43.97 -44.84
C PRO A 2 -46.85 43.08 -45.75
N LEU A 3 -45.95 42.32 -45.11
CA LEU A 3 -45.34 41.05 -45.54
C LEU A 3 -44.01 41.15 -46.29
N GLN A 4 -43.02 40.28 -46.11
CA GLN A 4 -42.58 39.35 -45.07
C GLN A 4 -41.44 38.56 -45.73
N GLY A 5 -40.45 38.13 -44.94
CA GLY A 5 -39.65 36.95 -45.24
C GLY A 5 -38.43 37.19 -46.15
N ASN A 6 -37.30 36.52 -45.96
CA ASN A 6 -36.95 35.49 -45.00
C ASN A 6 -35.43 35.27 -45.11
N SER A 7 -34.74 35.08 -43.97
CA SER A 7 -33.70 34.04 -43.79
C SER A 7 -32.83 34.38 -42.57
N GLN A 8 -33.18 33.82 -41.42
CA GLN A 8 -32.19 33.53 -40.39
C GLN A 8 -31.92 32.03 -40.40
N SER A 9 -30.75 31.66 -40.91
CA SER A 9 -30.15 30.35 -40.69
C SER A 9 -29.68 30.26 -39.24
N THR A 10 -30.37 29.49 -38.41
CA THR A 10 -29.87 29.16 -37.07
C THR A 10 -28.87 28.02 -37.18
N GLY A 11 -27.58 28.38 -37.18
CA GLY A 11 -26.49 27.43 -37.03
C GLY A 11 -26.57 26.76 -35.66
N LYS A 12 -26.91 25.47 -35.63
CA LYS A 12 -26.68 24.62 -34.46
C LYS A 12 -25.18 24.47 -34.28
N THR A 13 -24.61 25.17 -33.30
CA THR A 13 -23.25 24.90 -32.83
C THR A 13 -23.23 23.48 -32.26
N ALA A 14 -22.47 22.59 -32.90
CA ALA A 14 -22.22 21.24 -32.42
C ALA A 14 -21.36 21.33 -31.15
N GLY A 15 -22.00 21.51 -29.99
CA GLY A 15 -21.33 21.44 -28.69
C GLY A 15 -20.66 20.07 -28.51
N LEU A 16 -19.44 20.06 -27.95
CA LEU A 16 -18.73 18.82 -27.63
C LEU A 16 -19.66 17.85 -26.86
N PRO A 17 -19.67 16.55 -27.19
CA PRO A 17 -20.52 15.56 -26.53
C PRO A 17 -19.93 15.16 -25.17
N TRP A 18 -19.82 16.13 -24.25
CA TRP A 18 -19.32 15.97 -22.89
C TRP A 18 -19.89 14.75 -22.14
N PRO A 19 -21.19 14.41 -22.25
CA PRO A 19 -21.73 13.21 -21.61
C PRO A 19 -21.13 11.91 -22.16
N ALA A 20 -20.93 11.81 -23.47
CA ALA A 20 -20.35 10.62 -24.10
C ALA A 20 -18.86 10.46 -23.73
N LEU A 21 -18.12 11.57 -23.67
CA LEU A 21 -16.72 11.58 -23.23
C LEU A 21 -16.60 11.14 -21.77
N ALA A 22 -17.48 11.62 -20.88
CA ALA A 22 -17.48 11.21 -19.48
C ALA A 22 -17.84 9.72 -19.29
N GLU A 23 -18.72 9.17 -20.13
CA GLU A 23 -19.03 7.73 -20.12
C GLU A 23 -17.83 6.89 -20.55
N TRP A 24 -17.17 7.24 -21.66
CA TRP A 24 -15.95 6.55 -22.10
C TRP A 24 -14.82 6.67 -21.08
N ALA A 25 -14.59 7.87 -20.52
CA ALA A 25 -13.59 8.07 -19.50
C ALA A 25 -13.85 7.20 -18.26
N LEU A 26 -15.11 7.05 -17.83
CA LEU A 26 -15.46 6.17 -16.72
C LEU A 26 -15.27 4.69 -17.06
N VAL A 27 -15.66 4.24 -18.26
CA VAL A 27 -15.47 2.85 -18.73
C VAL A 27 -13.99 2.49 -18.75
N LEU A 28 -13.15 3.43 -19.19
CA LEU A 28 -11.70 3.25 -19.28
C LEU A 28 -10.99 3.53 -17.94
N ALA A 29 -11.67 4.08 -16.93
CA ALA A 29 -11.06 4.47 -15.66
C ALA A 29 -10.28 3.32 -14.97
N PRO A 30 -10.76 2.06 -14.93
CA PRO A 30 -9.98 0.95 -14.37
C PRO A 30 -8.67 0.70 -15.11
N ALA A 31 -8.71 0.75 -16.45
CA ALA A 31 -7.54 0.55 -17.30
C ALA A 31 -6.55 1.71 -17.19
N ILE A 32 -7.04 2.95 -17.12
CA ILE A 32 -6.22 4.15 -16.89
C ILE A 32 -5.56 4.09 -15.52
N LEU A 33 -6.30 3.71 -14.47
CA LEU A 33 -5.77 3.54 -13.13
C LEU A 33 -4.70 2.45 -13.09
N LEU A 34 -4.94 1.32 -13.75
CA LEU A 34 -3.95 0.25 -13.89
C LEU A 34 -2.67 0.78 -14.56
N ALA A 35 -2.80 1.47 -15.70
CA ALA A 35 -1.65 2.05 -16.42
C ALA A 35 -0.89 3.09 -15.57
N LEU A 36 -1.60 3.95 -14.83
CA LEU A 36 -0.99 4.92 -13.92
C LEU A 36 -0.19 4.21 -12.82
N LEU A 37 -0.76 3.18 -12.19
CA LEU A 37 -0.09 2.41 -11.15
C LEU A 37 1.12 1.64 -11.70
N LEU A 38 1.05 1.14 -12.94
CA LEU A 38 2.16 0.51 -13.68
C LEU A 38 3.24 1.50 -14.13
N SER A 39 3.00 2.81 -14.08
CA SER A 39 4.06 3.78 -14.39
C SER A 39 5.06 3.94 -13.23
N ARG A 40 4.65 3.59 -12.01
CA ARG A 40 5.46 3.74 -10.78
C ARG A 40 6.67 2.80 -10.79
N LYS A 41 7.76 3.27 -10.17
CA LYS A 41 8.93 2.44 -9.87
C LYS A 41 8.68 1.61 -8.61
N VAL A 42 9.33 0.46 -8.51
CA VAL A 42 9.45 -0.30 -7.26
C VAL A 42 10.49 0.43 -6.39
N TRP A 43 10.06 1.00 -5.28
CA TRP A 43 10.92 1.78 -4.37
C TRP A 43 10.97 1.22 -2.95
N ASP A 44 10.00 0.37 -2.61
CA ASP A 44 9.81 -0.13 -1.28
C ASP A 44 10.79 -1.24 -0.96
N VAL A 45 11.52 -1.13 0.16
CA VAL A 45 12.50 -2.14 0.57
C VAL A 45 11.86 -3.35 1.25
N ASP A 46 10.68 -3.19 1.84
CA ASP A 46 10.07 -4.25 2.66
C ASP A 46 9.43 -5.35 1.83
N ILE A 47 9.10 -5.07 0.56
CA ILE A 47 8.52 -6.09 -0.31
C ILE A 47 9.46 -7.28 -0.51
N PHE A 48 10.77 -7.05 -0.50
CA PHE A 48 11.76 -8.08 -0.82
C PHE A 48 11.81 -9.19 0.24
N TRP A 49 11.92 -8.84 1.54
CA TRP A 49 11.88 -9.86 2.59
C TRP A 49 10.50 -10.52 2.69
N GLN A 50 9.42 -9.78 2.38
CA GLN A 50 8.06 -10.31 2.37
C GLN A 50 7.86 -11.35 1.26
N LEU A 51 8.37 -11.08 0.07
CA LEU A 51 8.37 -12.04 -1.02
C LEU A 51 9.21 -13.26 -0.68
N LYS A 52 10.40 -13.06 -0.08
CA LYS A 52 11.24 -14.19 0.30
C LYS A 52 10.60 -15.07 1.37
N LEU A 53 9.96 -14.45 2.36
CA LEU A 53 9.18 -15.16 3.36
C LEU A 53 8.00 -15.90 2.72
N GLY A 54 7.30 -15.27 1.76
CA GLY A 54 6.24 -15.89 0.97
C GLY A 54 6.70 -17.11 0.17
N GLU A 55 7.87 -17.06 -0.45
CA GLU A 55 8.46 -18.22 -1.14
C GLU A 55 8.71 -19.38 -0.17
N MET A 56 9.22 -19.08 1.03
CA MET A 56 9.42 -20.08 2.07
C MET A 56 8.09 -20.68 2.57
N ILE A 57 7.05 -19.85 2.73
CA ILE A 57 5.70 -20.28 3.10
C ILE A 57 5.15 -21.26 2.06
N LEU A 58 5.28 -20.93 0.77
CA LEU A 58 4.83 -21.78 -0.33
C LEU A 58 5.60 -23.10 -0.37
N ALA A 59 6.92 -23.07 -0.19
CA ALA A 59 7.76 -24.26 -0.20
C ALA A 59 7.51 -25.19 1.00
N ARG A 60 7.11 -24.63 2.16
CA ARG A 60 6.81 -25.39 3.38
C ARG A 60 5.34 -25.81 3.50
N HIS A 61 4.45 -25.28 2.66
CA HIS A 61 2.99 -25.44 2.75
C HIS A 61 2.38 -24.89 4.05
N GLY A 62 2.92 -23.79 4.57
CA GLY A 62 2.37 -23.14 5.77
C GLY A 62 3.22 -21.99 6.31
N PRO A 63 2.72 -21.23 7.30
CA PRO A 63 3.43 -20.11 7.90
C PRO A 63 4.82 -20.47 8.46
N ILE A 64 5.72 -19.48 8.47
CA ILE A 64 7.06 -19.61 9.06
C ILE A 64 7.03 -19.07 10.49
N ALA A 65 7.14 -19.96 11.47
CA ALA A 65 7.05 -19.63 12.89
C ALA A 65 8.36 -19.14 13.53
N ARG A 66 9.49 -19.22 12.81
CA ARG A 66 10.84 -18.99 13.34
C ARG A 66 11.64 -18.08 12.42
N GLU A 67 12.32 -17.09 12.99
CA GLU A 67 13.10 -16.10 12.25
C GLU A 67 14.23 -16.75 11.43
N PRO A 68 14.25 -16.56 10.09
CA PRO A 68 15.23 -17.19 9.22
C PRO A 68 16.37 -16.28 8.73
N PHE A 69 16.27 -14.95 8.87
CA PHE A 69 17.11 -13.98 8.13
C PHE A 69 18.06 -13.16 9.02
N ALA A 70 17.57 -12.67 10.16
CA ALA A 70 18.29 -11.74 11.02
C ALA A 70 19.29 -12.48 11.92
N ALA A 71 20.59 -12.19 11.76
CA ALA A 71 21.68 -12.97 12.33
C ALA A 71 21.63 -13.10 13.86
N SER A 72 21.26 -12.04 14.57
CA SER A 72 21.14 -12.02 16.04
C SER A 72 19.87 -12.69 16.59
N HIS A 73 18.90 -12.96 15.72
CA HIS A 73 17.55 -13.41 16.12
C HIS A 73 17.15 -14.73 15.48
N ILE A 74 18.10 -15.48 14.89
CA ILE A 74 17.78 -16.73 14.22
C ILE A 74 17.10 -17.71 15.19
N GLY A 75 15.91 -18.19 14.81
CA GLY A 75 15.12 -19.10 15.64
C GLY A 75 14.16 -18.41 16.63
N ASP A 76 14.19 -17.08 16.74
CA ASP A 76 13.20 -16.35 17.52
C ASP A 76 11.79 -16.54 16.95
N SER A 77 10.78 -16.38 17.80
CA SER A 77 9.38 -16.48 17.37
C SER A 77 9.06 -15.42 16.30
N LEU A 78 8.45 -15.86 15.21
CA LEU A 78 8.00 -15.04 14.10
C LEU A 78 6.49 -15.27 13.92
N PRO A 79 5.62 -14.43 14.51
CA PRO A 79 4.19 -14.49 14.23
C PRO A 79 3.92 -14.24 12.74
N ALA A 80 2.95 -14.96 12.18
CA ALA A 80 2.61 -15.03 10.76
C ALA A 80 1.87 -13.78 10.26
N LEU A 81 2.52 -12.62 10.37
CA LEU A 81 1.98 -11.35 9.92
C LEU A 81 1.79 -11.36 8.40
N ALA A 82 0.56 -11.16 7.92
CA ALA A 82 0.22 -11.11 6.50
C ALA A 82 0.66 -12.35 5.69
N TRP A 83 0.78 -13.53 6.33
CA TRP A 83 1.38 -14.72 5.74
C TRP A 83 0.73 -15.14 4.42
N LEU A 84 -0.60 -15.04 4.33
CA LEU A 84 -1.33 -15.39 3.11
C LEU A 84 -1.06 -14.36 2.02
N GLY A 85 -1.01 -13.07 2.37
CA GLY A 85 -0.68 -12.01 1.43
C GLY A 85 0.74 -12.17 0.87
N GLN A 86 1.70 -12.50 1.73
CA GLN A 86 3.07 -12.82 1.33
C GLN A 86 3.13 -14.03 0.39
N ALA A 87 2.43 -15.13 0.73
CA ALA A 87 2.38 -16.33 -0.10
C ALA A 87 1.76 -16.05 -1.48
N VAL A 88 0.65 -15.31 -1.54
CA VAL A 88 -0.01 -14.94 -2.81
C VAL A 88 0.91 -14.07 -3.66
N MET A 89 1.49 -13.02 -3.09
CA MET A 89 2.41 -12.13 -3.83
C MET A 89 3.67 -12.87 -4.30
N ALA A 90 4.25 -13.73 -3.47
CA ALA A 90 5.37 -14.58 -3.87
C ALA A 90 4.99 -15.54 -5.00
N LYS A 91 3.81 -16.16 -4.95
CA LYS A 91 3.33 -17.05 -6.01
C LYS A 91 3.21 -16.32 -7.34
N VAL A 92 2.65 -15.11 -7.33
CA VAL A 92 2.55 -14.26 -8.53
C VAL A 92 3.95 -13.93 -9.07
N ARG A 93 4.89 -13.57 -8.20
CA ARG A 93 6.27 -13.30 -8.62
C ARG A 93 6.97 -14.53 -9.20
N LEU A 94 6.74 -15.72 -8.65
CA LEU A 94 7.30 -16.97 -9.17
C LEU A 94 6.73 -17.31 -10.56
N LEU A 95 5.47 -16.95 -10.85
CA LEU A 95 4.82 -17.24 -12.12
C LEU A 95 5.21 -16.28 -13.25
N GLY A 96 5.44 -15.00 -12.96
CA GLY A 96 5.68 -14.00 -14.00
C GLY A 96 6.63 -12.86 -13.61
N GLY A 97 7.49 -13.10 -12.64
CA GLY A 97 8.48 -12.13 -12.17
C GLY A 97 7.89 -10.86 -11.58
N TRP A 98 8.68 -9.80 -11.59
CA TRP A 98 8.28 -8.49 -11.06
C TRP A 98 7.16 -7.84 -11.87
N ASP A 99 7.09 -8.10 -13.18
CA ASP A 99 6.05 -7.54 -14.04
C ASP A 99 4.66 -8.06 -13.66
N ALA A 100 4.51 -9.39 -13.48
CA ALA A 100 3.26 -9.96 -13.00
C ALA A 100 2.89 -9.46 -11.59
N LEU A 101 3.89 -9.32 -10.70
CA LEU A 101 3.67 -8.79 -9.36
C LEU A 101 3.16 -7.34 -9.38
N ARG A 102 3.71 -6.49 -10.25
CA ARG A 102 3.27 -5.09 -10.42
C ARG A 102 1.85 -5.00 -10.96
N VAL A 103 1.51 -5.84 -11.95
CA VAL A 103 0.14 -5.92 -12.47
C VAL A 103 -0.82 -6.37 -11.37
N PHE A 104 -0.46 -7.41 -10.61
CA PHE A 104 -1.28 -7.91 -9.52
C PHE A 104 -1.50 -6.87 -8.41
N ASP A 105 -0.43 -6.21 -7.95
CA ASP A 105 -0.51 -5.11 -6.99
C ASP A 105 -1.45 -4.00 -7.48
N ALA A 106 -1.25 -3.58 -8.72
CA ALA A 106 -2.06 -2.52 -9.32
C ALA A 106 -3.53 -2.94 -9.51
N LEU A 107 -3.81 -4.23 -9.77
CA LEU A 107 -5.17 -4.78 -9.80
C LEU A 107 -5.83 -4.78 -8.41
N CYS A 108 -5.09 -5.04 -7.33
CA CYS A 108 -5.63 -4.94 -5.98
C CYS A 108 -6.07 -3.50 -5.67
N TRP A 109 -5.20 -2.53 -5.94
CA TRP A 109 -5.51 -1.09 -5.79
C TRP A 109 -6.68 -0.65 -6.67
N ALA A 110 -6.62 -0.96 -7.97
CA ALA A 110 -7.67 -0.59 -8.91
C ALA A 110 -9.00 -1.28 -8.59
N GLY A 111 -8.95 -2.54 -8.17
CA GLY A 111 -10.12 -3.32 -7.77
C GLY A 111 -10.83 -2.74 -6.55
N GLY A 112 -10.08 -2.30 -5.53
CA GLY A 112 -10.64 -1.66 -4.34
C GLY A 112 -11.40 -0.36 -4.66
N PHE A 113 -10.74 0.56 -5.37
CA PHE A 113 -11.38 1.81 -5.80
C PHE A 113 -12.56 1.58 -6.75
N TRP A 114 -12.40 0.67 -7.71
CA TRP A 114 -13.43 0.40 -8.72
C TRP A 114 -14.64 -0.32 -8.14
N ALA A 115 -14.47 -1.23 -7.17
CA ALA A 115 -15.59 -1.91 -6.52
C ALA A 115 -16.57 -0.92 -5.88
N VAL A 116 -16.04 0.07 -5.15
CA VAL A 116 -16.86 1.12 -4.52
C VAL A 116 -17.47 2.05 -5.56
N ALA A 117 -16.70 2.47 -6.55
CA ALA A 117 -17.19 3.30 -7.64
C ALA A 117 -18.34 2.64 -8.41
N LEU A 118 -18.20 1.34 -8.69
CA LEU A 118 -19.22 0.54 -9.36
C LEU A 118 -20.47 0.41 -8.48
N ALA A 119 -20.33 0.16 -7.17
CA ALA A 119 -21.46 0.14 -6.25
C ALA A 119 -22.19 1.50 -6.22
N CYS A 120 -21.46 2.62 -6.25
CA CYS A 120 -22.05 3.95 -6.37
C CYS A 120 -22.80 4.15 -7.70
N ARG A 121 -22.25 3.66 -8.82
CA ARG A 121 -22.94 3.67 -10.13
C ARG A 121 -24.22 2.84 -10.11
N CYS A 122 -24.19 1.64 -9.53
CA CYS A 122 -25.38 0.79 -9.36
C CYS A 122 -26.47 1.48 -8.51
N LYS A 123 -26.07 2.37 -7.60
CA LYS A 123 -26.98 3.21 -6.79
C LYS A 123 -27.27 4.59 -7.40
N GLY A 124 -26.97 4.81 -8.68
CA GLY A 124 -27.42 5.98 -9.43
C GLY A 124 -26.50 7.21 -9.42
N ALA A 125 -25.29 7.12 -8.84
CA ALA A 125 -24.32 8.24 -8.87
C ALA A 125 -23.92 8.60 -10.31
N ALA A 126 -23.92 9.88 -10.70
CA ALA A 126 -23.63 10.26 -12.09
C ALA A 126 -22.20 9.85 -12.55
N PRO A 127 -21.99 9.47 -13.83
CA PRO A 127 -20.67 9.05 -14.31
C PRO A 127 -19.54 10.05 -14.03
N GLY A 128 -19.79 11.33 -14.29
CA GLY A 128 -18.82 12.40 -14.02
C GLY A 128 -18.51 12.57 -12.53
N ALA A 129 -19.49 12.37 -11.64
CA ALA A 129 -19.27 12.43 -10.20
C ALA A 129 -18.38 11.27 -9.71
N VAL A 130 -18.59 10.08 -10.25
CA VAL A 130 -17.75 8.91 -9.96
C VAL A 130 -16.33 9.11 -10.50
N LEU A 131 -16.18 9.68 -11.70
CA LEU A 131 -14.86 9.98 -12.26
C LEU A 131 -14.10 11.00 -11.39
N VAL A 132 -14.74 12.10 -10.98
CA VAL A 132 -14.14 13.08 -10.05
C VAL A 132 -13.75 12.42 -8.74
N ALA A 133 -14.64 11.60 -8.17
CA ALA A 133 -14.39 10.87 -6.94
C ALA A 133 -13.16 9.96 -7.06
N LEU A 134 -13.06 9.17 -8.15
CA LEU A 134 -11.91 8.30 -8.43
C LEU A 134 -10.62 9.11 -8.61
N CYS A 135 -10.64 10.17 -9.41
CA CYS A 135 -9.46 11.00 -9.65
C CYS A 135 -8.90 11.58 -8.33
N LEU A 136 -9.75 12.20 -7.51
CA LEU A 136 -9.32 12.79 -6.24
C LEU A 136 -8.83 11.73 -5.26
N SER A 137 -9.53 10.60 -5.16
CA SER A 137 -9.16 9.50 -4.27
C SER A 137 -7.81 8.89 -4.66
N VAL A 138 -7.59 8.64 -5.95
CA VAL A 138 -6.33 8.08 -6.46
C VAL A 138 -5.18 9.06 -6.27
N VAL A 139 -5.38 10.35 -6.56
CA VAL A 139 -4.35 11.40 -6.35
C VAL A 139 -3.90 11.42 -4.89
N ALA A 140 -4.84 11.37 -3.93
CA ALA A 140 -4.50 11.34 -2.51
C ALA A 140 -3.67 10.12 -2.11
N ALA A 141 -3.99 8.93 -2.63
CA ALA A 141 -3.34 7.70 -2.20
C ALA A 141 -2.03 7.38 -2.95
N LEU A 142 -1.81 7.96 -4.13
CA LEU A 142 -0.75 7.52 -5.07
C LEU A 142 0.65 7.57 -4.47
N ALA A 143 0.97 8.58 -3.66
CA ALA A 143 2.27 8.73 -3.01
C ALA A 143 2.59 7.57 -2.05
N THR A 144 1.56 7.03 -1.41
CA THR A 144 1.66 5.89 -0.47
C THR A 144 1.42 4.54 -1.13
N ALA A 145 1.06 4.52 -2.41
CA ALA A 145 0.94 3.28 -3.14
C ALA A 145 2.36 2.71 -3.30
N SER A 146 2.61 1.61 -2.59
CA SER A 146 3.82 0.80 -2.73
C SER A 146 3.41 -0.67 -2.88
N ILE A 147 4.30 -1.49 -3.44
CA ILE A 147 4.01 -2.92 -3.61
C ILE A 147 4.22 -3.57 -2.26
N ARG A 148 3.14 -3.86 -1.54
CA ARG A 148 3.13 -4.52 -0.23
C ARG A 148 1.83 -5.32 -0.08
N PRO A 149 1.73 -6.26 0.88
CA PRO A 149 0.44 -6.85 1.23
C PRO A 149 -0.62 -5.82 1.66
N GLN A 150 -0.22 -4.60 2.01
CA GLN A 150 -1.10 -3.45 2.22
C GLN A 150 -2.06 -3.20 1.04
N SER A 151 -1.69 -3.57 -0.18
CA SER A 151 -2.56 -3.48 -1.36
C SER A 151 -3.83 -4.33 -1.23
N PHE A 152 -3.79 -5.44 -0.50
CA PHE A 152 -4.98 -6.21 -0.15
C PHE A 152 -5.92 -5.43 0.76
N SER A 153 -5.42 -4.55 1.61
CA SER A 153 -6.26 -3.71 2.47
C SER A 153 -7.08 -2.70 1.68
N VAL A 154 -6.50 -2.14 0.60
CA VAL A 154 -7.24 -1.27 -0.33
C VAL A 154 -8.36 -2.06 -1.00
N LEU A 155 -8.05 -3.26 -1.51
CA LEU A 155 -9.02 -4.14 -2.15
C LEU A 155 -10.15 -4.52 -1.18
N CYS A 156 -9.81 -5.06 -0.01
CA CYS A 156 -10.78 -5.55 0.97
C CYS A 156 -11.62 -4.43 1.58
N PHE A 157 -11.02 -3.27 1.86
CA PHE A 157 -11.77 -2.11 2.35
C PHE A 157 -12.72 -1.56 1.28
N GLY A 158 -12.27 -1.51 0.02
CA GLY A 158 -13.12 -1.15 -1.11
C GLY A 158 -14.29 -2.12 -1.29
N LEU A 159 -14.04 -3.42 -1.25
CA LEU A 159 -15.09 -4.44 -1.29
C LEU A 159 -16.07 -4.30 -0.12
N LEU A 160 -15.58 -4.03 1.09
CA LEU A 160 -16.43 -3.79 2.26
C LEU A 160 -17.34 -2.57 2.03
N LEU A 161 -16.79 -1.42 1.65
CA LEU A 161 -17.58 -0.22 1.37
C LEU A 161 -18.55 -0.43 0.20
N ALA A 162 -18.18 -1.21 -0.80
CA ALA A 162 -19.08 -1.60 -1.89
C ALA A 162 -20.27 -2.42 -1.38
N LEU A 163 -20.03 -3.42 -0.50
CA LEU A 163 -21.11 -4.20 0.13
C LEU A 163 -22.05 -3.32 0.96
N LEU A 164 -21.50 -2.39 1.74
CA LEU A 164 -22.29 -1.42 2.51
C LEU A 164 -23.10 -0.51 1.58
N ARG A 165 -22.50 -0.07 0.48
CA ARG A 165 -23.14 0.80 -0.51
C ARG A 165 -24.28 0.11 -1.25
N LEU A 166 -24.18 -1.19 -1.50
CA LEU A 166 -25.22 -1.94 -2.22
C LEU A 166 -26.50 -2.13 -1.40
N GLU A 167 -26.45 -1.96 -0.08
CA GLU A 167 -27.60 -2.08 0.84
C GLU A 167 -28.40 -3.38 0.59
N LEU A 168 -27.68 -4.49 0.47
CA LEU A 168 -28.26 -5.82 0.35
C LEU A 168 -29.09 -6.15 1.60
N ARG A 169 -29.79 -7.30 1.55
CA ARG A 169 -30.46 -7.82 2.76
C ARG A 169 -29.41 -7.97 3.88
N PRO A 170 -29.71 -7.59 5.14
CA PRO A 170 -28.71 -7.58 6.21
C PRO A 170 -27.93 -8.89 6.36
N TRP A 171 -28.63 -10.03 6.31
CA TRP A 171 -27.99 -11.34 6.42
C TRP A 171 -27.00 -11.62 5.27
N LEU A 172 -27.29 -11.14 4.05
CA LEU A 172 -26.43 -11.35 2.89
C LEU A 172 -25.19 -10.45 2.98
N THR A 173 -25.35 -9.21 3.44
CA THR A 173 -24.21 -8.32 3.74
C THR A 173 -23.30 -8.95 4.77
N VAL A 174 -23.86 -9.49 5.86
CA VAL A 174 -23.07 -10.18 6.90
C VAL A 174 -22.40 -11.42 6.32
N ALA A 175 -23.12 -12.29 5.61
CA ALA A 175 -22.59 -13.52 5.04
C ALA A 175 -21.44 -13.30 4.04
N LEU A 176 -21.44 -12.18 3.31
CA LEU A 176 -20.37 -11.83 2.38
C LEU A 176 -19.21 -11.07 3.06
N ALA A 177 -19.51 -10.17 3.98
CA ALA A 177 -18.48 -9.35 4.64
C ALA A 177 -17.69 -10.14 5.69
N THR A 178 -18.28 -11.11 6.39
CA THR A 178 -17.56 -11.93 7.38
C THR A 178 -16.38 -12.71 6.80
N PRO A 179 -16.52 -13.53 5.72
CA PRO A 179 -15.38 -14.21 5.12
C PRO A 179 -14.36 -13.22 4.53
N LEU A 180 -14.82 -12.07 4.01
CA LEU A 180 -13.94 -10.99 3.56
C LEU A 180 -13.07 -10.45 4.71
N LEU A 181 -13.63 -10.22 5.90
CA LEU A 181 -12.89 -9.75 7.08
C LEU A 181 -11.86 -10.78 7.55
N VAL A 182 -12.23 -12.07 7.60
CA VAL A 182 -11.29 -13.15 7.98
C VAL A 182 -10.16 -13.28 6.95
N LEU A 183 -10.49 -13.26 5.66
CA LEU A 183 -9.52 -13.32 4.58
C LEU A 183 -8.59 -12.10 4.63
N TRP A 184 -9.15 -10.90 4.81
CA TRP A 184 -8.39 -9.67 4.92
C TRP A 184 -7.37 -9.77 6.05
N GLN A 185 -7.73 -10.21 7.26
CA GLN A 185 -6.76 -10.30 8.36
C GLN A 185 -5.53 -11.15 8.02
N ASN A 186 -5.72 -12.24 7.26
CA ASN A 186 -4.63 -13.12 6.85
C ASN A 186 -3.82 -12.56 5.66
N LEU A 187 -4.44 -11.76 4.81
CA LEU A 187 -3.77 -11.03 3.72
C LEU A 187 -2.98 -9.83 4.23
N HIS A 188 -3.52 -9.09 5.19
CA HIS A 188 -2.91 -7.93 5.83
C HIS A 188 -3.57 -7.62 7.19
N PRO A 189 -2.79 -7.35 8.25
CA PRO A 189 -3.26 -7.22 9.64
C PRO A 189 -3.91 -5.86 9.94
N SER A 190 -4.86 -5.40 9.13
CA SER A 190 -5.52 -4.10 9.29
C SER A 190 -7.04 -4.17 9.39
N VAL A 191 -7.60 -5.33 9.76
CA VAL A 191 -9.05 -5.46 9.99
C VAL A 191 -9.53 -4.59 11.16
N SER A 192 -8.63 -4.18 12.06
CA SER A 192 -8.91 -3.16 13.08
C SER A 192 -9.43 -1.85 12.48
N VAL A 193 -8.94 -1.45 11.31
CA VAL A 193 -9.45 -0.26 10.58
C VAL A 193 -10.87 -0.50 10.09
N ALA A 194 -11.18 -1.71 9.62
CA ALA A 194 -12.53 -2.10 9.23
C ALA A 194 -13.50 -2.04 10.43
N ALA A 195 -13.10 -2.58 11.58
CA ALA A 195 -13.88 -2.54 12.80
C ALA A 195 -14.18 -1.09 13.24
N GLY A 196 -13.17 -0.21 13.23
CA GLY A 196 -13.34 1.21 13.53
C GLY A 196 -14.27 1.92 12.54
N ALA A 197 -14.07 1.71 11.24
CA ALA A 197 -14.91 2.30 10.19
C ALA A 197 -16.36 1.82 10.29
N LEU A 198 -16.59 0.52 10.54
CA LEU A 198 -17.92 -0.04 10.78
C LEU A 198 -18.58 0.56 12.02
N GLY A 199 -17.83 0.75 13.11
CA GLY A 199 -18.30 1.40 14.32
C GLY A 199 -18.78 2.84 14.07
N VAL A 200 -17.96 3.65 13.39
CA VAL A 200 -18.31 5.02 13.02
C VAL A 200 -19.51 5.06 12.07
N TYR A 201 -19.52 4.19 11.06
CA TYR A 201 -20.60 4.09 10.08
C TYR A 201 -21.93 3.68 10.74
N ALA A 202 -21.91 2.67 11.61
CA ALA A 202 -23.09 2.20 12.34
C ALA A 202 -23.59 3.25 13.33
N ALA A 203 -22.71 3.95 14.05
CA ALA A 203 -23.09 5.02 14.97
C ALA A 203 -23.83 6.16 14.22
N ALA A 204 -23.26 6.65 13.11
CA ALA A 204 -23.93 7.61 12.23
C ALA A 204 -25.24 7.04 11.65
N GLY A 205 -25.27 5.74 11.37
CA GLY A 205 -26.45 5.03 10.89
C GLY A 205 -27.60 5.01 11.90
N TRP A 206 -27.30 4.80 13.18
CA TRP A 206 -28.29 4.84 14.25
C TRP A 206 -28.80 6.25 14.51
N VAL A 207 -27.93 7.26 14.43
CA VAL A 207 -28.33 8.67 14.50
C VAL A 207 -29.29 9.02 13.37
N THR A 208 -28.93 8.71 12.12
CA THR A 208 -29.80 8.96 10.96
C THR A 208 -31.12 8.19 11.04
N TRP A 209 -31.11 6.94 11.52
CA TRP A 209 -32.33 6.15 11.70
C TRP A 209 -33.28 6.73 12.77
N ARG A 210 -32.75 7.33 13.84
CA ARG A 210 -33.58 7.93 14.90
C ARG A 210 -34.13 9.30 14.52
N LEU A 211 -33.40 10.07 13.70
CA LEU A 211 -33.73 11.46 13.40
C LEU A 211 -34.47 11.64 12.07
N GLU A 212 -34.37 10.70 11.14
CA GLU A 212 -34.94 10.82 9.80
C GLU A 212 -35.88 9.65 9.48
N ASP A 213 -37.12 9.99 9.10
CA ASP A 213 -38.12 9.00 8.70
C ASP A 213 -37.71 8.24 7.41
N GLY A 214 -38.02 6.95 7.38
CA GLY A 214 -37.79 6.09 6.20
C GLY A 214 -36.34 5.62 6.01
N LYS A 215 -35.41 5.97 6.91
CA LYS A 215 -34.05 5.38 6.91
C LYS A 215 -34.06 3.95 7.45
N ARG A 216 -33.11 3.15 6.99
CA ARG A 216 -32.93 1.76 7.47
C ARG A 216 -31.97 1.73 8.67
N PRO A 217 -32.26 0.92 9.70
CA PRO A 217 -31.35 0.72 10.81
C PRO A 217 -30.09 -0.01 10.32
N PRO A 218 -28.88 0.35 10.81
CA PRO A 218 -27.60 -0.22 10.37
C PRO A 218 -27.32 -1.58 11.06
N VAL A 219 -28.25 -2.53 10.94
CA VAL A 219 -28.19 -3.81 11.67
C VAL A 219 -27.00 -4.65 11.20
N ALA A 220 -26.79 -4.77 9.88
CA ALA A 220 -25.69 -5.55 9.33
C ALA A 220 -24.34 -4.99 9.78
N GLU A 221 -24.18 -3.68 9.71
CA GLU A 221 -22.97 -2.97 10.10
C GLU A 221 -22.70 -3.12 11.59
N THR A 222 -23.74 -3.05 12.42
CA THR A 222 -23.64 -3.27 13.87
C THR A 222 -23.18 -4.70 14.19
N VAL A 223 -23.74 -5.71 13.50
CA VAL A 223 -23.34 -7.13 13.67
C VAL A 223 -21.92 -7.38 13.16
N LEU A 224 -21.49 -6.67 12.12
CA LEU A 224 -20.15 -6.81 11.56
C LEU A 224 -19.04 -6.28 12.48
N ILE A 225 -19.34 -5.40 13.44
CA ILE A 225 -18.33 -4.88 14.39
C ILE A 225 -17.72 -6.03 15.23
N PRO A 226 -18.49 -6.81 16.02
CA PRO A 226 -17.91 -7.91 16.78
C PRO A 226 -17.30 -8.98 15.88
N LEU A 227 -17.84 -9.20 14.67
CA LEU A 227 -17.25 -10.15 13.71
C LEU A 227 -15.90 -9.67 13.17
N ALA A 228 -15.72 -8.37 12.92
CA ALA A 228 -14.45 -7.79 12.55
C ALA A 228 -13.43 -7.90 13.69
N VAL A 229 -13.86 -7.67 14.94
CA VAL A 229 -13.01 -7.87 16.13
C VAL A 229 -12.60 -9.34 16.26
N LEU A 230 -13.52 -10.30 16.10
CA LEU A 230 -13.20 -11.73 16.12
C LEU A 230 -12.27 -12.13 14.97
N ALA A 231 -12.47 -11.57 13.77
CA ALA A 231 -11.62 -11.83 12.62
C ALA A 231 -10.16 -11.42 12.85
N MET A 232 -9.89 -10.44 13.71
CA MET A 232 -8.52 -10.06 14.09
C MET A 232 -7.74 -11.21 14.75
N PHE A 233 -8.45 -12.14 15.41
CA PHE A 233 -7.87 -13.33 16.06
C PHE A 233 -7.89 -14.56 15.15
N ALA A 234 -8.58 -14.51 14.01
CA ALA A 234 -8.70 -15.61 13.05
C ALA A 234 -7.42 -15.75 12.20
N THR A 235 -6.28 -15.93 12.85
CA THR A 235 -4.96 -16.12 12.25
C THR A 235 -4.27 -17.33 12.89
N PRO A 236 -3.25 -17.92 12.23
CA PRO A 236 -2.51 -19.06 12.80
C PRO A 236 -1.93 -18.79 14.20
N ASP A 237 -1.58 -17.54 14.51
CA ASP A 237 -0.97 -17.17 15.79
C ASP A 237 -1.92 -16.42 16.76
N GLY A 238 -3.22 -16.39 16.45
CA GLY A 238 -4.26 -15.80 17.30
C GLY A 238 -3.97 -14.35 17.71
N GLY A 239 -4.03 -14.08 19.02
CA GLY A 239 -3.87 -12.74 19.58
C GLY A 239 -2.43 -12.17 19.53
N SER A 240 -1.41 -13.00 19.27
CA SER A 240 -0.02 -12.54 19.23
C SER A 240 0.24 -11.52 18.11
N ILE A 241 -0.56 -11.57 17.04
CA ILE A 241 -0.54 -10.60 15.94
C ILE A 241 -0.83 -9.18 16.42
N LEU A 242 -1.71 -9.01 17.42
CA LEU A 242 -2.04 -7.70 17.97
C LEU A 242 -0.85 -7.13 18.75
N ALA A 243 -0.23 -7.94 19.60
CA ALA A 243 0.97 -7.53 20.33
C ALA A 243 2.14 -7.21 19.40
N LEU A 244 2.31 -7.98 18.31
CA LEU A 244 3.32 -7.70 17.29
C LEU A 244 3.02 -6.39 16.55
N SER A 245 1.76 -6.15 16.19
CA SER A 245 1.33 -4.94 15.48
C SER A 245 1.53 -3.69 16.33
N ALA A 246 1.23 -3.77 17.63
CA ALA A 246 1.49 -2.70 18.60
C ALA A 246 2.99 -2.42 18.75
N ARG A 247 3.82 -3.47 18.90
CA ARG A 247 5.28 -3.33 18.93
C ARG A 247 5.84 -2.71 17.65
N ASN A 248 5.31 -3.10 16.49
CA ASN A 248 5.71 -2.52 15.21
C ASN A 248 5.34 -1.04 15.11
N ALA A 249 4.14 -0.65 15.54
CA ALA A 249 3.74 0.75 15.57
C ALA A 249 4.68 1.58 16.46
N GLN A 250 4.96 1.09 17.67
CA GLN A 250 5.86 1.76 18.61
C GLN A 250 7.28 1.89 18.06
N ALA A 251 7.89 0.78 17.61
CA ALA A 251 9.24 0.80 17.05
C ALA A 251 9.36 1.71 15.82
N SER A 252 8.31 1.74 14.98
CA SER A 252 8.31 2.61 13.79
C SER A 252 8.24 4.10 14.16
N LEU A 253 7.50 4.46 15.22
CA LEU A 253 7.47 5.83 15.75
C LEU A 253 8.82 6.23 16.35
N ASP A 254 9.44 5.33 17.13
CA ASP A 254 10.71 5.58 17.81
C ASP A 254 11.87 5.78 16.83
N ILE A 255 11.88 5.02 15.73
CA ILE A 255 12.88 5.14 14.65
C ILE A 255 12.54 6.29 13.68
N GLY A 256 11.33 6.86 13.76
CA GLY A 256 10.92 7.98 12.93
C GLY A 256 10.62 7.58 11.47
N VAL A 257 10.06 6.39 11.26
CA VAL A 257 9.63 5.92 9.93
C VAL A 257 8.53 6.85 9.42
N SER A 258 8.79 7.51 8.28
CA SER A 258 7.98 8.63 7.77
C SER A 258 6.49 8.31 7.66
N GLU A 259 6.14 7.11 7.20
CA GLU A 259 4.75 6.69 7.01
C GLU A 259 3.93 6.56 8.32
N TRP A 260 4.61 6.43 9.47
CA TRP A 260 3.97 6.39 10.79
C TRP A 260 3.86 7.76 11.45
N LEU A 261 4.55 8.74 10.89
CA LEU A 261 4.59 10.08 11.44
C LEU A 261 3.45 10.97 10.91
N PRO A 262 3.15 12.07 11.62
CA PRO A 262 2.16 13.03 11.17
C PRO A 262 2.50 13.71 9.85
N MET A 263 1.47 14.20 9.16
CA MET A 263 1.60 14.91 7.88
C MET A 263 2.44 16.19 7.97
N TRP A 264 2.45 16.86 9.12
CA TRP A 264 3.21 18.11 9.32
C TRP A 264 4.71 17.89 9.54
N ARG A 265 5.19 16.64 9.66
CA ARG A 265 6.63 16.37 9.75
C ARG A 265 7.32 16.73 8.43
N PRO A 266 8.53 17.32 8.45
CA PRO A 266 9.26 17.70 7.24
C PRO A 266 9.43 16.57 6.22
N ALA A 267 9.63 15.34 6.68
CA ALA A 267 9.76 14.16 5.82
C ALA A 267 8.48 13.86 5.00
N ASN A 268 7.31 14.34 5.43
CA ASN A 268 6.01 14.02 4.84
C ASN A 268 5.40 15.20 4.07
N TRP A 269 6.07 16.35 3.95
CA TRP A 269 5.46 17.55 3.35
C TRP A 269 5.02 17.31 1.90
N LEU A 270 5.88 16.69 1.08
CA LEU A 270 5.57 16.41 -0.34
C LEU A 270 4.41 15.42 -0.48
N ASP A 271 4.42 14.35 0.32
CA ASP A 271 3.35 13.35 0.31
C ASP A 271 2.03 13.91 0.85
N SER A 272 2.09 14.95 1.68
CA SER A 272 0.92 15.61 2.27
C SER A 272 0.22 16.58 1.32
N LEU A 273 0.91 17.16 0.33
CA LEU A 273 0.33 18.09 -0.64
C LEU A 273 -0.90 17.53 -1.38
N PRO A 274 -0.84 16.33 -2.02
CA PRO A 274 -2.01 15.78 -2.70
C PRO A 274 -3.17 15.45 -1.74
N ILE A 275 -2.85 15.09 -0.49
CA ILE A 275 -3.84 14.81 0.56
C ILE A 275 -4.58 16.09 0.95
N LEU A 276 -3.84 17.17 1.24
CA LEU A 276 -4.40 18.47 1.61
C LEU A 276 -5.21 19.09 0.46
N TYR A 277 -4.72 19.00 -0.77
CA TYR A 277 -5.46 19.43 -1.96
C TYR A 277 -6.78 18.67 -2.10
N THR A 278 -6.74 17.35 -1.95
CA THR A 278 -7.94 16.49 -2.01
C THR A 278 -8.91 16.79 -0.87
N ALA A 279 -8.40 17.06 0.34
CA ALA A 279 -9.23 17.42 1.49
C ALA A 279 -9.93 18.77 1.29
N ALA A 280 -9.21 19.78 0.76
CA ALA A 280 -9.78 21.09 0.46
C ALA A 280 -10.88 21.02 -0.61
N LEU A 281 -10.66 20.26 -1.69
CA LEU A 281 -11.70 20.05 -2.71
C LEU A 281 -12.88 19.25 -2.17
N THR A 282 -12.63 18.23 -1.36
CA THR A 282 -13.69 17.46 -0.70
C THR A 282 -14.55 18.35 0.17
N LEU A 283 -13.93 19.21 1.00
CA LEU A 283 -14.64 20.18 1.82
C LEU A 283 -15.47 21.14 0.95
N TRP A 284 -14.89 21.67 -0.13
CA TRP A 284 -15.62 22.53 -1.06
C TRP A 284 -16.86 21.85 -1.66
N PHE A 285 -16.73 20.61 -2.11
CA PHE A 285 -17.86 19.83 -2.65
C PHE A 285 -18.91 19.51 -1.57
N VAL A 286 -18.50 19.15 -0.35
CA VAL A 286 -19.41 18.90 0.78
C VAL A 286 -20.19 20.16 1.14
N LEU A 287 -19.55 21.33 1.19
CA LEU A 287 -20.22 22.60 1.49
C LEU A 287 -21.20 23.00 0.38
N ARG A 288 -20.82 22.85 -0.91
CA ARG A 288 -21.70 23.11 -2.06
C ARG A 288 -22.85 22.12 -2.17
N GLY A 289 -22.61 20.87 -1.78
CA GLY A 289 -23.51 19.74 -1.89
C GLY A 289 -24.17 19.32 -0.58
N ARG A 290 -24.22 20.18 0.44
CA ARG A 290 -24.62 19.85 1.82
C ARG A 290 -25.91 19.03 1.95
N GLN A 291 -26.90 19.31 1.10
CA GLN A 291 -28.20 18.61 1.09
C GLN A 291 -28.11 17.15 0.62
N ARG A 292 -27.00 16.76 0.00
CA ARG A 292 -26.73 15.42 -0.51
C ARG A 292 -25.76 14.65 0.38
N VAL A 293 -25.28 15.24 1.47
CA VAL A 293 -24.30 14.57 2.33
C VAL A 293 -24.98 13.43 3.06
N ASP A 294 -24.37 12.25 3.03
CA ASP A 294 -24.74 11.13 3.89
C ASP A 294 -23.85 11.15 5.13
N LEU A 295 -24.46 11.20 6.31
CA LEU A 295 -23.72 11.32 7.58
C LEU A 295 -22.78 10.12 7.80
N ARG A 296 -23.14 8.93 7.31
CA ARG A 296 -22.33 7.71 7.49
C ARG A 296 -21.05 7.79 6.67
N GLU A 297 -21.18 8.22 5.41
CA GLU A 297 -20.05 8.43 4.48
C GLU A 297 -19.14 9.55 4.98
N LEU A 298 -19.72 10.68 5.42
CA LEU A 298 -18.96 11.80 5.96
C LEU A 298 -18.22 11.43 7.25
N ALA A 299 -18.89 10.76 8.19
CA ALA A 299 -18.29 10.38 9.47
C ALA A 299 -17.09 9.46 9.29
N VAL A 300 -17.19 8.45 8.43
CA VAL A 300 -16.06 7.55 8.10
C VAL A 300 -14.93 8.31 7.42
N ALA A 301 -15.24 9.17 6.45
CA ALA A 301 -14.23 9.98 5.77
C ALA A 301 -13.50 10.92 6.75
N VAL A 302 -14.22 11.58 7.65
CA VAL A 302 -13.61 12.45 8.68
C VAL A 302 -12.76 11.65 9.66
N ALA A 303 -13.26 10.52 10.16
CA ALA A 303 -12.50 9.68 11.10
C ALA A 303 -11.17 9.19 10.48
N LEU A 304 -11.21 8.70 9.24
CA LEU A 304 -10.01 8.24 8.53
C LEU A 304 -9.09 9.40 8.14
N PHE A 305 -9.63 10.59 7.87
CA PHE A 305 -8.82 11.78 7.66
C PHE A 305 -8.06 12.17 8.92
N VAL A 306 -8.72 12.17 10.08
CA VAL A 306 -8.07 12.44 11.39
C VAL A 306 -6.95 11.43 11.65
N MET A 307 -7.17 10.14 11.37
CA MET A 307 -6.12 9.13 11.45
C MET A 307 -4.96 9.42 10.48
N THR A 308 -5.28 9.89 9.26
CA THR A 308 -4.28 10.25 8.24
C THR A 308 -3.42 11.45 8.67
N LEU A 309 -4.02 12.45 9.35
CA LEU A 309 -3.27 13.60 9.88
C LEU A 309 -2.17 13.18 10.86
N VAL A 310 -2.48 12.21 11.73
CA VAL A 310 -1.57 11.70 12.77
C VAL A 310 -0.59 10.66 12.20
N THR A 311 -1.02 9.87 11.22
CA THR A 311 -0.23 8.78 10.64
C THR A 311 -0.58 8.66 9.16
N ILE A 312 0.29 9.19 8.29
CA ILE A 312 -0.01 9.40 6.87
C ILE A 312 -0.40 8.11 6.12
N ARG A 313 0.07 6.94 6.57
CA ARG A 313 -0.28 5.65 5.96
C ARG A 313 -1.77 5.29 5.97
N PHE A 314 -2.59 5.92 6.81
CA PHE A 314 -4.05 5.72 6.77
C PHE A 314 -4.72 6.40 5.57
N VAL A 315 -3.99 7.20 4.79
CA VAL A 315 -4.51 7.87 3.58
C VAL A 315 -5.13 6.89 2.60
N LEU A 316 -4.64 5.65 2.49
CA LEU A 316 -5.19 4.65 1.59
C LEU A 316 -6.65 4.32 1.92
N PHE A 317 -7.00 4.25 3.20
CA PHE A 317 -8.35 3.98 3.65
C PHE A 317 -9.22 5.22 3.48
N TRP A 318 -8.68 6.38 3.86
CA TRP A 318 -9.36 7.65 3.66
C TRP A 318 -9.73 7.89 2.20
N ALA A 319 -8.79 7.69 1.28
CA ALA A 319 -8.98 7.81 -0.15
C ALA A 319 -10.11 6.90 -0.65
N VAL A 320 -10.15 5.62 -0.26
CA VAL A 320 -11.24 4.72 -0.66
C VAL A 320 -12.58 5.18 -0.08
N ALA A 321 -12.60 5.71 1.15
CA ALA A 321 -13.80 6.25 1.79
C ALA A 321 -14.30 7.57 1.16
N LEU A 322 -13.46 8.29 0.42
CA LEU A 322 -13.89 9.48 -0.33
C LEU A 322 -14.75 9.14 -1.54
N VAL A 323 -14.58 7.95 -2.14
CA VAL A 323 -15.32 7.55 -3.34
C VAL A 323 -16.85 7.67 -3.17
N PRO A 324 -17.48 7.07 -2.14
CA PRO A 324 -18.93 7.16 -1.98
C PRO A 324 -19.38 8.59 -1.65
N LEU A 325 -18.67 9.28 -0.75
CA LEU A 325 -18.96 10.66 -0.35
C LEU A 325 -18.96 11.60 -1.57
N LEU A 326 -17.86 11.64 -2.31
CA LEU A 326 -17.68 12.52 -3.47
C LEU A 326 -18.65 12.16 -4.60
N SER A 327 -18.89 10.86 -4.84
CA SER A 327 -19.83 10.43 -5.87
C SER A 327 -21.27 10.94 -5.65
N ARG A 328 -21.60 11.27 -4.39
CA ARG A 328 -22.91 11.78 -3.97
C ARG A 328 -22.97 13.31 -3.94
N VAL A 329 -21.92 13.99 -3.48
CA VAL A 329 -21.94 15.46 -3.32
C VAL A 329 -21.62 16.23 -4.60
N VAL A 330 -20.83 15.65 -5.52
CA VAL A 330 -20.37 16.33 -6.76
C VAL A 330 -21.53 16.58 -7.74
N SER A 331 -22.49 15.66 -7.84
CA SER A 331 -23.63 15.81 -8.75
C SER A 331 -24.87 15.09 -8.24
N SER A 332 -26.04 15.54 -8.67
CA SER A 332 -27.30 14.86 -8.34
C SER A 332 -27.33 13.48 -9.01
N PRO A 333 -27.92 12.45 -8.37
CA PRO A 333 -28.12 11.16 -8.99
C PRO A 333 -28.88 11.34 -10.30
N ARG A 334 -28.30 10.83 -11.39
CA ARG A 334 -28.98 10.75 -12.68
C ARG A 334 -28.82 9.32 -13.16
N PRO A 335 -29.88 8.50 -13.07
CA PRO A 335 -29.87 7.18 -13.67
C PRO A 335 -29.81 7.35 -15.18
N ALA A 336 -28.61 7.30 -15.72
CA ALA A 336 -28.36 7.17 -17.15
C ALA A 336 -27.84 5.75 -17.39
N ALA A 337 -28.55 5.02 -18.25
CA ALA A 337 -28.01 3.80 -18.82
C ALA A 337 -26.75 4.17 -19.60
N MET A 338 -25.65 3.46 -19.33
CA MET A 338 -24.42 3.66 -20.09
C MET A 338 -24.67 3.19 -21.52
N ARG A 339 -24.28 4.01 -22.49
CA ARG A 339 -24.38 3.66 -23.91
C ARG A 339 -23.20 2.80 -24.36
N VAL A 340 -22.11 2.85 -23.60
CA VAL A 340 -20.89 2.10 -23.87
C VAL A 340 -21.00 0.67 -23.30
N PRO A 341 -20.67 -0.37 -24.09
CA PRO A 341 -20.70 -1.74 -23.63
C PRO A 341 -19.75 -2.01 -22.46
N ARG A 342 -20.21 -2.78 -21.46
CA ARG A 342 -19.40 -3.13 -20.28
C ARG A 342 -18.17 -3.97 -20.61
N TRP A 343 -18.23 -4.76 -21.69
CA TRP A 343 -17.08 -5.55 -22.16
C TRP A 343 -15.90 -4.67 -22.57
N SER A 344 -16.13 -3.41 -22.96
CA SER A 344 -15.06 -2.47 -23.29
C SER A 344 -14.14 -2.17 -22.10
N ALA A 345 -14.69 -2.08 -20.89
CA ALA A 345 -13.89 -1.90 -19.68
C ALA A 345 -13.03 -3.14 -19.40
N VAL A 346 -13.62 -4.33 -19.52
CA VAL A 346 -12.92 -5.61 -19.31
C VAL A 346 -11.82 -5.79 -20.35
N LEU A 347 -12.11 -5.52 -21.62
CA LEU A 347 -11.15 -5.60 -22.71
C LEU A 347 -10.02 -4.60 -22.51
N ALA A 348 -10.31 -3.32 -22.23
CA ALA A 348 -9.28 -2.31 -21.99
C ALA A 348 -8.39 -2.68 -20.80
N LEU A 349 -8.99 -3.16 -19.70
CA LEU A 349 -8.25 -3.64 -18.54
C LEU A 349 -7.35 -4.84 -18.87
N ALA A 350 -7.87 -5.82 -19.63
CA ALA A 350 -7.11 -6.99 -20.06
C ALA A 350 -5.95 -6.60 -20.99
N LEU A 351 -6.17 -5.66 -21.92
CA LEU A 351 -5.14 -5.15 -22.81
C LEU A 351 -4.03 -4.43 -22.02
N VAL A 352 -4.38 -3.57 -21.06
CA VAL A 352 -3.37 -2.90 -20.21
C VAL A 352 -2.65 -3.91 -19.30
N ALA A 353 -3.35 -4.90 -18.76
CA ALA A 353 -2.72 -5.94 -17.94
C ALA A 353 -1.74 -6.82 -18.76
N LEU A 354 -2.08 -7.12 -20.02
CA LEU A 354 -1.29 -7.98 -20.88
C LEU A 354 -0.12 -7.26 -21.56
N PHE A 355 -0.37 -6.04 -22.08
CA PHE A 355 0.59 -5.26 -22.88
C PHE A 355 1.28 -4.14 -22.08
N GLY A 356 0.73 -3.77 -20.93
CA GLY A 356 1.29 -2.75 -20.05
C GLY A 356 2.72 -3.06 -19.60
N PRO A 357 3.06 -4.29 -19.18
CA PRO A 357 4.43 -4.62 -18.78
C PRO A 357 5.48 -4.44 -19.87
N GLN A 358 5.16 -4.68 -21.14
CA GLN A 358 6.09 -4.52 -22.27
C GLN A 358 6.31 -3.02 -22.58
N LEU A 359 5.27 -2.19 -22.40
CA LEU A 359 5.34 -0.74 -22.63
C LEU A 359 5.93 0.02 -21.42
N LEU A 360 5.69 -0.50 -20.22
CA LEU A 360 6.09 0.08 -18.93
C LEU A 360 6.83 -0.98 -18.10
N PRO A 361 8.03 -1.41 -18.53
CA PRO A 361 8.76 -2.48 -17.87
C PRO A 361 9.06 -2.15 -16.40
N THR A 362 9.27 -3.19 -15.60
CA THR A 362 9.67 -3.02 -14.20
C THR A 362 10.92 -2.15 -14.09
N ARG A 363 10.79 -1.08 -13.30
CA ARG A 363 11.90 -0.19 -12.94
C ARG A 363 12.01 -0.14 -11.43
N PHE A 364 13.22 -0.31 -10.92
CA PHE A 364 13.54 -0.10 -9.52
C PHE A 364 13.99 1.34 -9.31
N ASP A 365 13.62 1.91 -8.17
CA ASP A 365 14.10 3.23 -7.79
C ASP A 365 15.61 3.20 -7.48
N LYS A 366 16.30 4.31 -7.75
CA LYS A 366 17.77 4.40 -7.57
C LYS A 366 18.18 4.28 -6.10
N SER A 367 17.26 4.53 -5.18
CA SER A 367 17.48 4.32 -3.75
C SER A 367 17.70 2.85 -3.37
N LEU A 368 17.24 1.89 -4.20
CA LEU A 368 17.40 0.47 -3.96
C LEU A 368 18.78 -0.04 -4.42
N PRO A 369 19.47 -0.88 -3.62
CA PRO A 369 20.84 -1.32 -3.87
C PRO A 369 20.96 -2.47 -4.88
N MET A 370 20.06 -2.59 -5.86
CA MET A 370 19.95 -3.78 -6.72
C MET A 370 21.25 -4.08 -7.48
N ALA A 371 21.87 -3.07 -8.07
CA ALA A 371 23.13 -3.24 -8.81
C ALA A 371 24.32 -3.55 -7.90
N ALA A 372 24.34 -2.96 -6.69
CA ALA A 372 25.36 -3.23 -5.68
C ALA A 372 25.27 -4.68 -5.15
N ILE A 373 24.05 -5.17 -4.92
CA ILE A 373 23.76 -6.56 -4.55
C ILE A 373 24.21 -7.53 -5.64
N GLU A 374 23.89 -7.24 -6.91
CA GLU A 374 24.31 -8.09 -8.03
C GLU A 374 25.84 -8.16 -8.15
N ARG A 375 26.54 -7.05 -7.90
CA ARG A 375 28.01 -7.03 -7.83
C ARG A 375 28.53 -7.88 -6.68
N LEU A 376 27.92 -7.79 -5.50
CA LEU A 376 28.29 -8.55 -4.31
C LEU A 376 28.11 -10.05 -4.51
N ARG A 377 27.04 -10.47 -5.19
CA ARG A 377 26.73 -11.88 -5.49
C ARG A 377 27.86 -12.59 -6.24
N ARG A 378 28.65 -11.85 -7.02
CA ARG A 378 29.80 -12.37 -7.80
C ARG A 378 31.04 -12.64 -6.96
N GLU A 379 31.11 -12.17 -5.70
CA GLU A 379 32.26 -12.38 -4.81
C GLU A 379 32.17 -13.69 -3.99
N ASN A 380 31.11 -14.49 -4.17
CA ASN A 380 30.90 -15.78 -3.48
C ASN A 380 31.05 -15.67 -1.94
N VAL A 381 30.61 -14.55 -1.38
CA VAL A 381 30.60 -14.31 0.07
C VAL A 381 29.46 -15.10 0.72
N ARG A 382 29.70 -15.60 1.93
CA ARG A 382 28.73 -16.34 2.75
C ARG A 382 28.85 -15.85 4.18
N GLY A 383 27.72 -15.62 4.84
CA GLY A 383 27.69 -15.12 6.22
C GLY A 383 26.83 -13.87 6.39
N VAL A 384 27.15 -13.06 7.41
CA VAL A 384 26.37 -11.88 7.77
C VAL A 384 26.76 -10.70 6.90
N ILE A 385 25.78 -10.09 6.23
CA ILE A 385 25.94 -8.83 5.52
C ILE A 385 25.52 -7.72 6.48
N TYR A 386 26.46 -6.85 6.84
CA TYR A 386 26.14 -5.63 7.58
C TYR A 386 25.75 -4.56 6.56
N ALA A 387 24.53 -4.05 6.66
CA ALA A 387 24.01 -3.09 5.70
C ALA A 387 23.33 -1.92 6.38
N ASP A 388 23.15 -0.83 5.62
CA ASP A 388 22.13 0.16 5.95
C ASP A 388 20.81 -0.59 6.15
N PHE A 389 20.19 -0.51 7.34
CA PHE A 389 19.09 -1.42 7.70
C PHE A 389 17.93 -1.46 6.68
N PRO A 390 17.55 -0.37 5.97
CA PRO A 390 16.52 -0.46 4.93
C PRO A 390 16.89 -1.45 3.82
N TYR A 391 18.18 -1.67 3.54
CA TYR A 391 18.63 -2.57 2.49
C TYR A 391 18.55 -4.06 2.86
N GLY A 392 18.21 -4.39 4.10
CA GLY A 392 18.09 -5.77 4.56
C GLY A 392 17.12 -6.60 3.72
N GLY A 393 15.97 -6.04 3.33
CA GLY A 393 14.99 -6.72 2.48
C GLY A 393 15.57 -7.20 1.15
N PRO A 394 16.07 -6.30 0.28
CA PRO A 394 16.72 -6.67 -0.97
C PRO A 394 17.87 -7.69 -0.82
N ILE A 395 18.67 -7.58 0.26
CA ILE A 395 19.77 -8.52 0.55
C ILE A 395 19.23 -9.92 0.88
N ILE A 396 18.17 -10.00 1.69
CA ILE A 396 17.50 -11.26 2.05
C ILE A 396 17.00 -11.97 0.80
N ASP A 397 16.26 -11.25 -0.05
CA ASP A 397 15.64 -11.81 -1.25
C ASP A 397 16.69 -12.37 -2.23
N ALA A 398 17.79 -11.63 -2.43
CA ALA A 398 18.84 -12.02 -3.37
C ALA A 398 19.80 -13.09 -2.83
N GLY A 399 20.04 -13.13 -1.52
CA GLY A 399 21.16 -13.86 -0.91
C GLY A 399 20.78 -15.07 -0.05
N TYR A 400 19.53 -15.20 0.39
CA TYR A 400 19.14 -16.31 1.25
C TYR A 400 19.23 -17.67 0.51
N PRO A 401 19.77 -18.74 1.12
CA PRO A 401 20.17 -18.87 2.53
C PRO A 401 21.65 -18.55 2.81
N GLN A 402 22.43 -18.17 1.81
CA GLN A 402 23.87 -17.93 1.96
C GLN A 402 24.19 -16.65 2.75
N TRP A 403 23.29 -15.68 2.68
CA TRP A 403 23.39 -14.40 3.38
C TRP A 403 22.37 -14.31 4.50
N ARG A 404 22.82 -13.72 5.60
CA ARG A 404 22.00 -13.23 6.70
C ARG A 404 22.25 -11.74 6.85
N VAL A 405 21.35 -11.03 7.51
CA VAL A 405 21.48 -9.59 7.72
C VAL A 405 21.71 -9.28 9.19
N ALA A 406 22.53 -8.27 9.48
CA ALA A 406 22.67 -7.74 10.83
C ALA A 406 21.38 -7.01 11.26
N PHE A 407 20.87 -6.14 10.37
CA PHE A 407 19.63 -5.38 10.53
C PHE A 407 18.77 -5.42 9.26
N ASP A 408 17.45 -5.28 9.39
CA ASP A 408 16.49 -5.11 8.30
C ASP A 408 15.28 -4.23 8.70
N GLY A 409 14.35 -4.00 7.78
CA GLY A 409 13.17 -3.14 7.95
C GLY A 409 12.10 -3.66 8.93
N ARG A 410 12.28 -4.83 9.56
CA ARG A 410 11.33 -5.37 10.54
C ARG A 410 11.61 -4.78 11.93
N TYR A 411 11.31 -3.50 12.11
CA TYR A 411 11.67 -2.69 13.28
C TYR A 411 11.37 -3.33 14.64
N TYR A 412 10.20 -3.97 14.74
CA TYR A 412 9.71 -4.65 15.93
C TYR A 412 10.59 -5.83 16.41
N ARG A 413 11.55 -6.27 15.59
CA ARG A 413 12.42 -7.42 15.89
C ARG A 413 13.56 -7.04 16.82
N TYR A 414 14.08 -5.83 16.69
CA TYR A 414 15.30 -5.42 17.38
C TYR A 414 14.96 -4.64 18.65
N THR A 415 15.78 -4.83 19.68
CA THR A 415 15.56 -4.13 20.96
C THR A 415 15.98 -2.65 20.86
N PRO A 416 15.53 -1.78 21.79
CA PRO A 416 16.01 -0.40 21.85
C PRO A 416 17.53 -0.29 21.92
N GLU A 417 18.21 -1.20 22.63
CA GLU A 417 19.68 -1.25 22.73
C GLU A 417 20.34 -1.54 21.38
N GLU A 418 19.74 -2.40 20.57
CA GLU A 418 20.23 -2.72 19.23
C GLU A 418 20.03 -1.57 18.25
N TRP A 419 18.88 -0.90 18.30
CA TRP A 419 18.68 0.34 17.53
C TRP A 419 19.62 1.45 17.98
N HIS A 420 19.87 1.56 19.28
CA HIS A 420 20.84 2.50 19.82
C HIS A 420 22.27 2.15 19.39
N PHE A 421 22.63 0.86 19.28
CA PHE A 421 23.90 0.42 18.71
C PHE A 421 24.02 0.86 17.24
N ASN A 422 23.00 0.61 16.41
CA ASN A 422 23.00 1.04 15.01
C ASN A 422 23.12 2.57 14.89
N GLY A 423 22.35 3.33 15.68
CA GLY A 423 22.43 4.80 15.69
C GLY A 423 23.79 5.33 16.17
N LYS A 424 24.47 4.63 17.09
CA LYS A 424 25.85 4.94 17.49
C LYS A 424 26.85 4.68 16.37
N VAL A 425 26.66 3.64 15.56
CA VAL A 425 27.48 3.37 14.37
C VAL A 425 27.28 4.48 13.33
N GLU A 426 26.03 4.84 13.01
CA GLU A 426 25.69 5.92 12.08
C GLU A 426 26.27 7.27 12.53
N ALA A 427 26.25 7.54 13.84
CA ALA A 427 26.84 8.74 14.45
C ALA A 427 28.37 8.69 14.61
N GLY A 428 29.03 7.58 14.27
CA GLY A 428 30.49 7.41 14.40
C GLY A 428 30.99 7.30 15.84
N LYS A 429 30.10 6.99 16.79
CA LYS A 429 30.43 6.74 18.20
C LYS A 429 30.90 5.30 18.44
N VAL A 430 30.58 4.41 17.50
CA VAL A 430 30.98 2.99 17.50
C VAL A 430 31.58 2.69 16.12
N GLY A 431 32.79 2.15 16.10
CA GLY A 431 33.54 1.86 14.87
C GLY A 431 33.43 0.41 14.39
N LEU A 432 34.17 0.11 13.33
CA LEU A 432 34.21 -1.18 12.64
C LEU A 432 34.50 -2.36 13.59
N GLU A 433 35.46 -2.19 14.49
CA GLU A 433 35.90 -3.26 15.40
C GLU A 433 34.74 -3.79 16.27
N ALA A 434 33.84 -2.91 16.74
CA ALA A 434 32.70 -3.31 17.55
C ALA A 434 31.66 -4.10 16.75
N ILE A 435 31.51 -3.79 15.47
CA ILE A 435 30.64 -4.53 14.55
C ILE A 435 31.21 -5.93 14.30
N GLU A 436 32.52 -6.02 14.02
CA GLU A 436 33.22 -7.29 13.77
C GLU A 436 33.28 -8.20 15.01
N ARG A 437 33.28 -7.62 16.23
CA ARG A 437 33.11 -8.39 17.47
C ARG A 437 31.70 -8.95 17.64
N LYS A 438 30.67 -8.23 17.19
CA LYS A 438 29.26 -8.66 17.33
C LYS A 438 28.86 -9.66 16.25
N TRP A 439 29.38 -9.52 15.03
CA TRP A 439 29.08 -10.43 13.91
C TRP A 439 30.33 -10.79 13.12
N SER A 440 30.41 -12.03 12.66
CA SER A 440 31.35 -12.42 11.60
C SER A 440 30.87 -11.86 10.25
N VAL A 441 31.17 -10.59 10.01
CA VAL A 441 30.72 -9.85 8.81
C VAL A 441 31.42 -10.39 7.57
N ALA A 442 30.64 -10.79 6.58
CA ALA A 442 31.11 -11.27 5.28
C ALA A 442 31.20 -10.16 4.24
N ALA A 443 30.39 -9.11 4.37
CA ALA A 443 30.44 -7.90 3.54
C ALA A 443 29.72 -6.73 4.22
N PHE A 444 30.09 -5.51 3.81
CA PHE A 444 29.38 -4.29 4.13
C PHE A 444 28.67 -3.75 2.88
N LEU A 445 27.39 -3.38 3.00
CA LEU A 445 26.61 -2.73 1.94
C LEU A 445 25.90 -1.51 2.51
N LEU A 446 26.47 -0.33 2.29
CA LEU A 446 26.11 0.87 3.04
C LEU A 446 25.58 1.96 2.11
N LYS A 447 24.54 2.67 2.59
CA LYS A 447 24.19 3.99 2.09
C LYS A 447 25.08 5.02 2.76
N VAL A 448 25.91 5.71 1.99
CA VAL A 448 26.94 6.61 2.50
C VAL A 448 26.35 7.76 3.31
N SER A 449 25.20 8.31 2.90
CA SER A 449 24.55 9.42 3.60
C SER A 449 24.12 9.08 5.04
N HIS A 450 23.83 7.81 5.32
CA HIS A 450 23.47 7.36 6.67
C HIS A 450 24.70 6.85 7.45
N ASN A 451 25.68 6.27 6.74
CA ASN A 451 26.81 5.57 7.34
C ASN A 451 28.17 6.23 7.04
N THR A 452 28.21 7.57 6.98
CA THR A 452 29.43 8.31 6.58
C THR A 452 30.66 7.97 7.45
N PRO A 453 30.55 7.90 8.80
CA PRO A 453 31.70 7.55 9.63
C PRO A 453 32.24 6.14 9.33
N LEU A 454 31.37 5.13 9.32
CA LEU A 454 31.75 3.74 9.04
C LEU A 454 32.30 3.57 7.61
N ALA A 455 31.70 4.21 6.61
CA ALA A 455 32.19 4.17 5.24
C ALA A 455 33.58 4.78 5.09
N ARG A 456 33.91 5.81 5.89
CA ARG A 456 35.23 6.43 5.93
C ARG A 456 36.25 5.50 6.59
N GLU A 457 35.89 4.88 7.71
CA GLU A 457 36.73 3.89 8.40
C GLU A 457 37.07 2.70 7.49
N LEU A 458 36.06 2.08 6.87
CA LEU A 458 36.23 0.98 5.91
C LEU A 458 37.12 1.33 4.72
N SER A 459 37.10 2.58 4.25
CA SER A 459 37.96 3.00 3.13
C SER A 459 39.45 3.06 3.47
N ARG A 460 39.79 3.05 4.77
CA ARG A 460 41.16 3.07 5.30
C ARG A 460 41.57 1.73 5.92
N ALA A 461 40.61 0.83 6.15
CA ALA A 461 40.86 -0.47 6.77
C ALA A 461 41.52 -1.43 5.76
N PRO A 462 42.76 -1.92 6.00
CA PRO A 462 43.47 -2.76 5.04
C PRO A 462 42.80 -4.13 4.83
N GLY A 463 42.01 -4.61 5.79
CA GLY A 463 41.26 -5.87 5.69
C GLY A 463 40.06 -5.82 4.74
N TRP A 464 39.69 -4.64 4.24
CA TRP A 464 38.48 -4.44 3.44
C TRP A 464 38.80 -3.83 2.08
N ARG A 465 38.26 -4.44 1.02
CA ARG A 465 38.37 -3.94 -0.37
C ARG A 465 37.01 -3.47 -0.85
N ARG A 466 36.96 -2.23 -1.37
CA ARG A 466 35.76 -1.67 -1.99
C ARG A 466 35.54 -2.25 -3.38
N ILE A 467 34.37 -2.82 -3.63
CA ILE A 467 33.99 -3.41 -4.94
C ILE A 467 32.90 -2.62 -5.67
N TRP A 468 32.23 -1.69 -4.97
CA TRP A 468 31.18 -0.84 -5.51
C TRP A 468 31.23 0.55 -4.88
N ASN A 469 31.00 1.58 -5.69
CA ASN A 469 30.85 2.97 -5.27
C ASN A 469 30.07 3.76 -6.35
N ARG A 470 28.74 3.73 -6.29
CA ARG A 470 27.84 4.44 -7.22
C ARG A 470 26.54 4.78 -6.50
N ASP A 471 25.88 5.86 -6.93
CA ASP A 471 24.56 6.27 -6.43
C ASP A 471 24.47 6.46 -4.90
N GLY A 472 25.59 6.85 -4.27
CA GLY A 472 25.66 7.00 -2.81
C GLY A 472 25.69 5.68 -2.03
N ILE A 473 25.92 4.55 -2.72
CA ILE A 473 26.01 3.21 -2.15
C ILE A 473 27.44 2.70 -2.30
N VAL A 474 27.97 2.12 -1.23
CA VAL A 474 29.30 1.49 -1.21
C VAL A 474 29.21 0.04 -0.74
N VAL A 475 30.02 -0.82 -1.35
CA VAL A 475 30.15 -2.22 -0.95
C VAL A 475 31.60 -2.56 -0.67
N TYR A 476 31.85 -3.15 0.49
CA TYR A 476 33.15 -3.67 0.89
C TYR A 476 33.06 -5.17 1.15
N VAL A 477 34.09 -5.89 0.71
CA VAL A 477 34.31 -7.32 1.01
C VAL A 477 35.71 -7.49 1.58
N PRO A 478 36.02 -8.61 2.26
CA PRO A 478 37.37 -8.86 2.74
C PRO A 478 38.40 -8.75 1.61
N ALA A 479 39.54 -8.12 1.89
CA ALA A 479 40.62 -7.95 0.92
C ALA A 479 41.25 -9.30 0.50
N GLU A 480 41.12 -10.34 1.34
CA GLU A 480 41.71 -11.66 1.13
C GLU A 480 40.67 -12.77 0.85
N ARG A 481 40.54 -13.14 -0.42
CA ARG A 481 40.24 -14.52 -0.89
C ARG A 481 40.95 -14.75 -2.23
N LEU A 482 42.27 -14.79 -2.23
CA LEU A 482 43.10 -15.26 -3.34
C LEU A 482 44.17 -16.22 -2.85
N ARG A 483 43.81 -17.23 -2.05
CA ARG A 483 44.67 -18.41 -1.80
C ARG A 483 43.85 -19.68 -1.55
N SER A 484 43.61 -20.45 -2.61
CA SER A 484 43.66 -21.92 -2.64
C SER A 484 43.16 -22.45 -3.99
N SER A 485 44.03 -22.37 -4.99
CA SER A 485 44.11 -23.37 -6.07
C SER A 485 45.54 -23.35 -6.58
N ARG A 486 46.38 -24.15 -5.92
CA ARG A 486 47.45 -24.87 -6.60
C ARG A 486 47.05 -26.33 -6.60
#